data_AF-A0A6M5Y5J6-F1
#
_entry.id   AF-A0A6M5Y5J6-F1
#
_cell.length_a   1.000
_cell.length_b   1.000
_cell.length_c   1.000
_cell.angle_alpha   90.00
_cell.angle_beta   90.00
_cell.angle_gamma   90.00
#
_symmetry.space_group_name_H-M   'P 1'
#
loop_
_entity.id
_entity.type
_entity.pdbx_description
1 polymer ?
#
loop_
_entity_poly.entity_id
_entity_poly.type
_entity_poly.pdbx_seq_one_letter_code
_entity_poly.pdbx_strand_id
1 'polypeptide(L)'
;MKIRLLSFAIGLMVTRAVTAQVDSSAIPSRHSAIYSVELTGLAASGNRTPFWLQANQYGIVPRNSPAGFVTVGTNGRFGNLHKGLNRGLSYGLEAVGHLGNQSGVILPQAFASIDRDYFSLWVGRKKEIIGLGDSTLSSGFYSWSGNALPITKLQLGTNQFMPLGFTSNIISVHAFYAHGWFANSDSIQQSYLHQKAFYVRIGRPNWRVRLTGGVLHSAQWGGHSRYMTSGVARNGQLPDSFRDYLYVITAKQPDELESATHTAFDGINRFGNHLGSIDFGLETRLGQWQTMGYYQHPFEDKSGTAFVNFPDGLYGLRLQHQGASSGGFQIRHLLLEFLNTMSQSGSLVHTGRYDGQDDYFNNFQYINGWTQHERVIGTPFLSRRADLRPERQNEPNKRIWAIANNRVQMAHIGLAGTVGRSGIRWQSRLSVSRNFGTHRFRFVEPVPQVSGAAWLTWPLTWLGGSELRTAVAVDQGQLYSNAVGGWISLRKVWKTTH
;
A
#
# COMPACT_ATOMS: atom_id res chain seq x y z
N MET A 1 52.04 -42.86 3.74
CA MET A 1 50.95 -43.70 4.29
C MET A 1 50.06 -42.81 5.15
N LYS A 2 48.79 -42.64 4.72
CA LYS A 2 47.53 -42.31 5.44
C LYS A 2 47.53 -41.27 6.60
N ILE A 3 46.52 -40.43 6.88
CA ILE A 3 45.22 -39.98 6.34
C ILE A 3 44.76 -38.84 7.30
N ARG A 4 44.18 -37.76 6.73
CA ARG A 4 43.12 -36.81 7.19
C ARG A 4 42.78 -36.57 8.68
N LEU A 5 42.56 -35.29 9.02
CA LEU A 5 41.34 -34.73 9.68
C LEU A 5 41.45 -33.19 9.65
N LEU A 6 40.91 -32.49 8.65
CA LEU A 6 39.55 -31.90 8.59
C LEU A 6 39.00 -31.39 9.93
N SER A 7 38.89 -30.07 10.08
CA SER A 7 37.86 -29.43 10.90
C SER A 7 37.42 -28.16 10.21
N PHE A 8 36.11 -28.11 9.96
CA PHE A 8 35.37 -27.23 9.08
C PHE A 8 34.41 -26.39 9.94
N ALA A 9 34.28 -25.10 9.64
CA ALA A 9 33.14 -24.18 9.86
C ALA A 9 32.54 -24.07 11.30
N ILE A 10 32.12 -22.90 11.78
CA ILE A 10 30.97 -22.12 11.30
C ILE A 10 31.17 -20.66 11.72
N GLY A 11 31.47 -19.79 10.75
CA GLY A 11 31.27 -18.36 10.88
C GLY A 11 29.85 -18.02 10.45
N LEU A 12 29.01 -17.61 11.39
CA LEU A 12 27.62 -17.25 11.15
C LEU A 12 27.55 -15.90 10.39
N MET A 13 27.70 -15.93 9.06
CA MET A 13 27.35 -14.79 8.21
C MET A 13 25.82 -14.72 8.09
N VAL A 14 25.19 -13.87 8.90
CA VAL A 14 23.81 -13.43 8.64
C VAL A 14 23.88 -12.27 7.65
N THR A 15 23.97 -12.60 6.36
CA THR A 15 23.69 -11.65 5.28
C THR A 15 22.18 -11.42 5.25
N ARG A 16 21.71 -10.30 5.81
CA ARG A 16 20.36 -9.81 5.52
C ARG A 16 20.36 -9.27 4.10
N ALA A 17 20.01 -10.12 3.14
CA ALA A 17 19.54 -9.66 1.85
C ALA A 17 18.32 -8.75 2.10
N VAL A 18 18.44 -7.49 1.68
CA VAL A 18 17.26 -6.66 1.46
C VAL A 18 16.61 -7.28 0.23
N THR A 19 15.67 -8.21 0.41
CA THR A 19 14.78 -8.63 -0.66
C THR A 19 13.64 -7.63 -0.70
N ALA A 20 13.43 -6.97 -1.84
CA ALA A 20 12.15 -6.29 -2.06
C ALA A 20 11.05 -7.34 -1.91
N GLN A 21 9.97 -7.00 -1.20
CA GLN A 21 8.90 -7.93 -0.89
C GLN A 21 8.12 -8.23 -2.18
N VAL A 22 8.54 -9.29 -2.86
CA VAL A 22 7.65 -10.14 -3.67
C VAL A 22 7.31 -11.44 -2.92
N ASP A 23 8.01 -11.73 -1.82
CA ASP A 23 7.64 -12.77 -0.89
C ASP A 23 7.45 -12.12 0.48
N SER A 24 6.20 -12.18 0.96
CA SER A 24 5.83 -12.15 2.37
C SER A 24 6.99 -12.69 3.21
N SER A 25 7.59 -11.82 4.03
CA SER A 25 8.59 -12.09 5.07
C SER A 25 9.17 -13.51 5.06
N ALA A 26 10.44 -13.67 4.64
CA ALA A 26 11.18 -14.94 4.72
C ALA A 26 10.85 -15.67 6.03
N ILE A 27 10.10 -16.76 5.89
CA ILE A 27 9.40 -17.43 6.97
C ILE A 27 10.46 -18.10 7.86
N PRO A 28 10.60 -17.71 9.14
CA PRO A 28 11.54 -18.35 10.03
C PRO A 28 11.22 -19.84 10.18
N SER A 29 12.26 -20.66 10.20
CA SER A 29 12.15 -22.12 10.15
C SER A 29 11.81 -22.81 11.48
N ARG A 30 11.46 -22.04 12.52
CA ARG A 30 11.15 -22.55 13.87
C ARG A 30 10.12 -21.66 14.59
N HIS A 31 9.56 -22.20 15.68
CA HIS A 31 8.85 -21.44 16.70
C HIS A 31 9.66 -20.21 17.08
N SER A 32 9.27 -19.07 16.51
CA SER A 32 9.98 -17.82 16.70
C SER A 32 8.95 -16.73 16.85
N ALA A 33 9.19 -15.91 17.85
CA ALA A 33 8.49 -14.67 18.08
C ALA A 33 9.52 -13.54 18.05
N ILE A 34 9.14 -12.44 17.42
CA ILE A 34 9.89 -11.20 17.40
C ILE A 34 9.08 -10.20 18.21
N TYR A 35 9.70 -9.61 19.22
CA TYR A 35 9.13 -8.51 19.99
C TYR A 35 9.85 -7.23 19.63
N SER A 36 9.16 -6.10 19.60
CA SER A 36 9.78 -4.80 19.41
C SER A 36 9.09 -3.70 20.18
N VAL A 37 9.89 -2.75 20.65
CA VAL A 37 9.43 -1.48 21.22
C VAL A 37 10.19 -0.36 20.52
N GLU A 38 9.48 0.71 20.18
CA GLU A 38 10.02 1.89 19.52
C GLU A 38 9.42 3.14 20.14
N LEU A 39 10.27 4.10 20.55
CA LEU A 39 9.85 5.43 21.01
C LEU A 39 10.31 6.44 19.97
N THR A 40 9.38 7.23 19.45
CA THR A 40 9.65 8.22 18.39
C THR A 40 9.22 9.61 18.83
N GLY A 41 10.11 10.59 18.65
CA GLY A 41 9.80 12.01 18.73
C GLY A 41 9.95 12.68 17.36
N LEU A 42 9.00 13.53 16.99
CA LEU A 42 8.91 14.21 15.70
C LEU A 42 8.66 15.71 15.89
N ALA A 43 9.36 16.52 15.10
CA ALA A 43 9.17 17.97 15.04
C ALA A 43 9.33 18.47 13.60
N ALA A 44 8.64 19.56 13.27
CA ALA A 44 8.82 20.28 12.01
C ALA A 44 8.66 21.79 12.23
N SER A 45 9.10 22.58 11.25
CA SER A 45 9.00 24.04 11.25
C SER A 45 7.56 24.56 11.16
N GLY A 46 6.57 23.69 10.89
CA GLY A 46 5.16 24.04 10.83
C GLY A 46 4.28 22.98 11.47
N ASN A 47 2.97 23.25 11.53
CA ASN A 47 2.02 22.40 12.25
C ASN A 47 1.71 21.06 11.55
N ARG A 48 2.14 20.88 10.30
CA ARG A 48 1.93 19.65 9.53
C ARG A 48 3.22 18.82 9.49
N THR A 49 3.12 17.53 9.76
CA THR A 49 4.19 16.56 9.54
C THR A 49 4.56 16.49 8.05
N PRO A 50 5.84 16.65 7.65
CA PRO A 50 6.26 16.54 6.25
C PRO A 50 5.77 15.25 5.58
N PHE A 51 5.38 15.35 4.30
CA PHE A 51 4.68 14.32 3.54
C PHE A 51 5.32 12.94 3.70
N TRP A 52 6.63 12.83 3.44
CA TRP A 52 7.32 11.55 3.46
C TRP A 52 7.50 10.93 4.85
N LEU A 53 7.41 11.71 5.93
CA LEU A 53 7.46 11.16 7.29
C LEU A 53 6.17 10.42 7.65
N GLN A 54 5.06 10.73 6.99
CA GLN A 54 3.75 10.11 7.29
C GLN A 54 3.16 9.26 6.15
N ALA A 55 3.56 9.50 4.90
CA ALA A 55 3.08 8.74 3.75
C ALA A 55 3.65 7.31 3.76
N ASN A 56 2.81 6.34 3.39
CA ASN A 56 3.15 4.90 3.36
C ASN A 56 3.63 4.37 4.73
N GLN A 57 3.07 4.91 5.83
CA GLN A 57 3.35 4.49 7.21
C GLN A 57 2.12 3.88 7.91
N TYR A 58 1.20 3.29 7.16
CA TYR A 58 0.01 2.62 7.68
C TYR A 58 -0.85 3.49 8.61
N GLY A 59 -0.82 4.80 8.37
CA GLY A 59 -1.51 5.80 9.17
C GLY A 59 -1.05 5.95 10.62
N ILE A 60 0.09 5.38 11.02
CA ILE A 60 0.54 5.40 12.43
C ILE A 60 1.22 6.71 12.83
N VAL A 61 1.72 7.48 11.86
CA VAL A 61 2.42 8.73 12.13
C VAL A 61 1.40 9.87 12.23
N PRO A 62 1.42 10.68 13.30
CA PRO A 62 0.54 11.84 13.42
C PRO A 62 0.68 12.81 12.24
N ARG A 63 -0.45 13.36 11.79
CA ARG A 63 -0.50 14.34 10.69
C ARG A 63 0.07 15.70 11.10
N ASN A 64 0.00 16.01 12.39
CA ASN A 64 0.42 17.28 12.94
C ASN A 64 1.72 17.14 13.71
N SER A 65 2.50 18.22 13.73
CA SER A 65 3.76 18.32 14.47
C SER A 65 3.72 19.51 15.45
N PRO A 66 4.48 19.49 16.56
CA PRO A 66 5.31 18.37 17.04
C PRO A 66 4.45 17.20 17.55
N ALA A 67 5.01 15.99 17.55
CA ALA A 67 4.34 14.81 18.03
C ALA A 67 5.31 13.76 18.58
N GLY A 68 4.82 12.90 19.48
CA GLY A 68 5.54 11.72 19.94
C GLY A 68 4.64 10.50 19.88
N PHE A 69 5.22 9.32 19.67
CA PHE A 69 4.47 8.06 19.74
C PHE A 69 5.34 6.89 20.16
N VAL A 70 4.70 5.90 20.78
CA VAL A 70 5.30 4.64 21.19
C VAL A 70 4.67 3.51 20.39
N THR A 71 5.50 2.68 19.78
CA THR A 71 5.06 1.47 19.07
C THR A 71 5.54 0.25 19.82
N VAL A 72 4.63 -0.66 20.14
CA VAL A 72 4.94 -1.98 20.71
C VAL A 72 4.37 -3.03 19.80
N GLY A 73 5.14 -4.08 19.51
CA GLY A 73 4.67 -5.13 18.63
C GLY A 73 5.28 -6.49 18.90
N THR A 74 4.55 -7.52 18.50
CA THR A 74 4.99 -8.89 18.44
C THR A 74 4.47 -9.57 17.19
N ASN A 75 5.27 -10.45 16.60
CA ASN A 75 4.81 -11.34 15.55
C ASN A 75 5.49 -12.69 15.72
N GLY A 76 4.77 -13.76 15.41
CA GLY A 76 5.33 -15.10 15.54
C GLY A 76 4.68 -16.12 14.63
N ARG A 77 5.35 -17.27 14.52
CA ARG A 77 4.87 -18.44 13.78
C ARG A 77 5.10 -19.69 14.62
N PHE A 78 4.11 -20.57 14.63
CA PHE A 78 4.14 -21.88 15.26
C PHE A 78 3.83 -22.94 14.21
N GLY A 79 4.64 -23.98 14.06
CA GLY A 79 4.36 -25.04 13.09
C GLY A 79 5.58 -25.89 12.72
N ASN A 80 5.32 -27.10 12.24
CA ASN A 80 6.35 -28.08 11.88
C ASN A 80 6.69 -27.99 10.38
N LEU A 81 7.93 -27.64 10.06
CA LEU A 81 8.49 -27.75 8.69
C LEU A 81 9.04 -29.14 8.37
N HIS A 82 9.06 -30.07 9.35
CA HIS A 82 9.81 -31.32 9.26
C HIS A 82 9.09 -32.49 8.56
N LYS A 83 7.82 -32.37 8.17
CA LYS A 83 7.04 -33.50 7.59
C LYS A 83 6.51 -33.24 6.17
N GLY A 84 7.21 -32.47 5.35
CA GLY A 84 6.84 -32.24 3.94
C GLY A 84 5.55 -31.42 3.70
N LEU A 85 4.77 -31.15 4.75
CA LEU A 85 3.62 -30.24 4.76
C LEU A 85 3.96 -29.01 5.61
N ASN A 86 3.98 -27.83 4.99
CA ASN A 86 4.24 -26.58 5.71
C ASN A 86 2.93 -26.10 6.35
N ARG A 87 2.60 -26.63 7.53
CA ARG A 87 1.46 -26.16 8.34
C ARG A 87 1.96 -25.23 9.43
N GLY A 88 1.34 -24.05 9.54
CA GLY A 88 1.69 -23.11 10.58
C GLY A 88 0.53 -22.23 11.00
N LEU A 89 0.53 -21.83 12.27
CA LEU A 89 -0.24 -20.71 12.78
C LEU A 89 0.71 -19.51 12.84
N SER A 90 0.34 -18.39 12.23
CA SER A 90 1.08 -17.14 12.38
C SER A 90 0.20 -16.07 13.02
N TYR A 91 0.80 -15.13 13.73
CA TYR A 91 0.09 -14.00 14.30
C TYR A 91 0.95 -12.73 14.26
N GLY A 92 0.28 -11.59 14.36
CA GLY A 92 0.94 -10.30 14.54
C GLY A 92 0.05 -9.35 15.33
N LEU A 93 0.64 -8.70 16.32
CA LEU A 93 0.03 -7.66 17.13
C LEU A 93 0.96 -6.46 17.16
N GLU A 94 0.45 -5.28 16.85
CA GLU A 94 1.17 -4.01 16.97
C GLU A 94 0.20 -2.95 17.46
N ALA A 95 0.61 -2.22 18.50
CA ALA A 95 -0.12 -1.11 19.07
C ALA A 95 0.76 0.15 19.04
N VAL A 96 0.15 1.27 18.67
CA VAL A 96 0.79 2.59 18.60
C VAL A 96 0.03 3.55 19.49
N GLY A 97 0.68 4.06 20.53
CA GLY A 97 0.15 5.09 21.41
C GLY A 97 0.70 6.46 21.00
N HIS A 98 -0.18 7.38 20.61
CA HIS A 98 0.19 8.78 20.37
C HIS A 98 0.27 9.55 21.70
N LEU A 99 1.32 10.36 21.84
CA LEU A 99 1.59 11.18 23.01
C LEU A 99 1.21 12.64 22.73
N GLY A 100 0.63 13.33 23.72
CA GLY A 100 0.26 14.75 23.62
C GLY A 100 -1.21 15.00 23.22
N ASN A 101 -1.46 16.10 22.51
CA ASN A 101 -2.81 16.64 22.26
C ASN A 101 -3.72 15.78 21.37
N GLN A 102 -3.17 14.77 20.68
CA GLN A 102 -3.92 13.78 19.91
C GLN A 102 -3.73 12.39 20.51
N SER A 103 -3.96 12.26 21.82
CA SER A 103 -3.79 11.00 22.55
C SER A 103 -4.77 9.95 22.03
N GLY A 104 -4.25 8.80 21.63
CA GLY A 104 -5.05 7.69 21.15
C GLY A 104 -4.20 6.44 20.96
N VAL A 105 -4.85 5.29 20.91
CA VAL A 105 -4.21 4.00 20.63
C VAL A 105 -4.73 3.48 19.30
N ILE A 106 -3.79 3.19 18.40
CA ILE A 106 -4.09 2.64 17.08
C ILE A 106 -3.52 1.22 17.02
N LEU A 107 -4.31 0.30 16.45
CA LEU A 107 -3.89 -1.08 16.19
C LEU A 107 -3.71 -1.27 14.68
N PRO A 108 -2.52 -0.95 14.12
CA PRO A 108 -2.22 -1.19 12.71
C PRO A 108 -2.04 -2.68 12.39
N GLN A 109 -1.77 -3.52 13.38
CA GLN A 109 -1.67 -4.96 13.19
C GLN A 109 -2.30 -5.70 14.38
N ALA A 110 -3.22 -6.61 14.08
CA ALA A 110 -3.86 -7.52 15.02
C ALA A 110 -4.50 -8.62 14.18
N PHE A 111 -3.73 -9.66 13.86
CA PHE A 111 -4.21 -10.76 13.01
C PHE A 111 -3.72 -12.12 13.49
N ALA A 112 -4.45 -13.15 13.09
CA ALA A 112 -4.04 -14.54 13.15
C ALA A 112 -4.24 -15.19 11.77
N SER A 113 -3.36 -16.12 11.41
CA SER A 113 -3.42 -16.87 10.16
C SER A 113 -3.19 -18.36 10.37
N ILE A 114 -3.94 -19.17 9.62
CA ILE A 114 -3.68 -20.59 9.44
C ILE A 114 -3.10 -20.74 8.04
N ASP A 115 -1.87 -21.26 7.98
CA ASP A 115 -1.10 -21.42 6.76
C ASP A 115 -0.92 -22.90 6.46
N ARG A 116 -1.11 -23.27 5.18
CA ARG A 116 -0.83 -24.60 4.65
C ARG A 116 -0.20 -24.49 3.27
N ASP A 117 1.08 -24.83 3.19
CA ASP A 117 1.87 -24.81 1.96
C ASP A 117 1.86 -23.41 1.32
N TYR A 118 1.15 -23.25 0.19
CA TYR A 118 0.97 -21.96 -0.49
C TYR A 118 -0.28 -21.19 -0.04
N PHE A 119 -1.17 -21.81 0.73
CA PHE A 119 -2.46 -21.23 1.11
C PHE A 119 -2.43 -20.64 2.52
N SER A 120 -3.20 -19.58 2.71
CA SER A 120 -3.38 -18.93 3.99
C SER A 120 -4.84 -18.48 4.14
N LEU A 121 -5.41 -18.75 5.31
CA LEU A 121 -6.64 -18.13 5.79
C LEU A 121 -6.27 -17.26 6.98
N TRP A 122 -6.58 -15.98 6.93
CA TRP A 122 -6.28 -15.07 8.02
C TRP A 122 -7.39 -14.08 8.29
N VAL A 123 -7.49 -13.66 9.55
CA VAL A 123 -8.49 -12.71 10.03
C VAL A 123 -7.83 -11.64 10.88
N GLY A 124 -8.29 -10.40 10.73
CA GLY A 124 -7.90 -9.26 11.56
C GLY A 124 -7.38 -8.08 10.74
N ARG A 125 -6.50 -7.27 11.35
CA ARG A 125 -5.79 -6.17 10.67
C ARG A 125 -4.35 -6.58 10.39
N LYS A 126 -3.93 -6.45 9.13
CA LYS A 126 -2.59 -6.82 8.69
C LYS A 126 -2.00 -5.72 7.81
N LYS A 127 -0.76 -5.32 8.07
CA LYS A 127 -0.04 -4.38 7.20
C LYS A 127 0.22 -5.04 5.85
N GLU A 128 -0.34 -4.47 4.80
CA GLU A 128 -0.28 -5.01 3.44
C GLU A 128 -0.04 -3.90 2.43
N ILE A 129 0.73 -4.23 1.39
CA ILE A 129 0.84 -3.50 0.14
C ILE A 129 0.44 -4.52 -0.93
N ILE A 130 -0.53 -4.19 -1.78
CA ILE A 130 -1.12 -5.15 -2.71
C ILE A 130 -1.05 -4.56 -4.11
N GLY A 131 -0.41 -5.29 -5.02
CA GLY A 131 -0.07 -4.82 -6.35
C GLY A 131 1.29 -5.36 -6.79
N LEU A 132 1.69 -5.03 -8.01
CA LEU A 132 3.00 -5.39 -8.56
C LEU A 132 3.93 -4.17 -8.59
N GLY A 133 5.08 -4.22 -7.93
CA GLY A 133 6.07 -3.13 -7.92
C GLY A 133 7.07 -3.23 -6.77
N ASP A 134 7.81 -2.14 -6.50
CA ASP A 134 8.67 -2.06 -5.32
C ASP A 134 7.90 -1.68 -4.05
N SER A 135 7.90 -2.51 -3.03
CA SER A 135 7.16 -2.27 -1.77
C SER A 135 7.96 -1.51 -0.71
N THR A 136 9.24 -1.21 -0.98
CA THR A 136 10.17 -0.62 -0.01
C THR A 136 10.42 0.86 -0.24
N LEU A 137 10.64 1.27 -1.49
CA LEU A 137 10.99 2.63 -1.86
C LEU A 137 9.87 3.34 -2.61
N SER A 138 8.84 2.63 -3.08
CA SER A 138 7.78 3.21 -3.92
C SER A 138 7.09 4.42 -3.32
N SER A 139 6.68 5.28 -4.26
CA SER A 139 5.78 6.39 -4.07
C SER A 139 4.40 5.97 -3.51
N GLY A 140 4.02 4.70 -3.72
CA GLY A 140 2.80 4.08 -3.23
C GLY A 140 1.96 3.55 -4.39
N PHE A 141 1.60 2.27 -4.32
CA PHE A 141 0.80 1.61 -5.36
C PHE A 141 -0.56 2.27 -5.54
N TYR A 142 -1.11 2.18 -6.76
CA TYR A 142 -2.35 2.88 -7.10
C TYR A 142 -3.47 2.59 -6.11
N SER A 143 -4.00 1.37 -6.04
CA SER A 143 -5.21 1.09 -5.26
C SER A 143 -4.96 0.73 -3.79
N TRP A 144 -3.74 0.26 -3.43
CA TRP A 144 -3.42 -0.20 -2.06
C TRP A 144 -1.92 -0.06 -1.71
N SER A 145 -1.54 1.06 -1.08
CA SER A 145 -0.14 1.50 -0.94
C SER A 145 0.51 1.35 0.44
N GLY A 146 -0.27 0.98 1.46
CA GLY A 146 0.17 1.06 2.86
C GLY A 146 0.16 2.47 3.44
N ASN A 147 -0.49 3.44 2.79
CA ASN A 147 -0.63 4.80 3.30
C ASN A 147 -1.66 4.94 4.44
N ALA A 148 -2.75 4.18 4.38
CA ALA A 148 -3.81 4.20 5.39
C ALA A 148 -3.68 3.06 6.42
N LEU A 149 -4.41 3.19 7.53
CA LEU A 149 -4.53 2.12 8.52
C LEU A 149 -5.15 0.88 7.88
N PRO A 150 -4.62 -0.34 8.11
CA PRO A 150 -5.20 -1.55 7.54
C PRO A 150 -6.66 -1.76 7.95
N ILE A 151 -7.44 -2.22 6.98
CA ILE A 151 -8.85 -2.59 7.18
C ILE A 151 -8.90 -3.97 7.85
N THR A 152 -9.80 -4.14 8.83
CA THR A 152 -10.06 -5.45 9.41
C THR A 152 -10.73 -6.31 8.34
N LYS A 153 -10.13 -7.45 7.99
CA LYS A 153 -10.69 -8.35 6.98
C LYS A 153 -10.42 -9.82 7.29
N LEU A 154 -11.23 -10.68 6.68
CA LEU A 154 -10.99 -12.10 6.50
C LEU A 154 -10.48 -12.29 5.06
N GLN A 155 -9.38 -13.01 4.89
CA GLN A 155 -8.82 -13.29 3.57
C GLN A 155 -8.41 -14.75 3.45
N LEU A 156 -8.81 -15.35 2.34
CA LEU A 156 -8.41 -16.68 1.91
C LEU A 156 -7.68 -16.55 0.57
N GLY A 157 -6.51 -17.17 0.46
CA GLY A 157 -5.81 -17.20 -0.82
C GLY A 157 -4.44 -17.80 -0.71
N THR A 158 -3.63 -17.58 -1.73
CA THR A 158 -2.22 -17.91 -1.65
C THR A 158 -1.44 -16.81 -0.92
N ASN A 159 -0.41 -17.18 -0.16
CA ASN A 159 0.46 -16.23 0.54
C ASN A 159 1.72 -15.85 -0.27
N GLN A 160 1.92 -16.52 -1.39
CA GLN A 160 3.00 -16.33 -2.37
C GLN A 160 2.55 -16.87 -3.74
N PHE A 161 3.40 -16.76 -4.76
CA PHE A 161 3.15 -17.39 -6.07
C PHE A 161 3.24 -18.92 -5.96
N MET A 162 2.13 -19.60 -6.19
CA MET A 162 2.01 -21.05 -6.20
C MET A 162 2.34 -21.60 -7.60
N PRO A 163 3.41 -22.39 -7.78
CA PRO A 163 3.72 -23.01 -9.06
C PRO A 163 2.67 -24.06 -9.43
N LEU A 164 2.26 -24.08 -10.69
CA LEU A 164 1.32 -25.06 -11.23
C LEU A 164 2.07 -26.28 -11.75
N GLY A 165 1.99 -27.40 -11.03
CA GLY A 165 2.74 -28.62 -11.32
C GLY A 165 2.51 -29.18 -12.74
N PHE A 166 1.27 -29.11 -13.23
CA PHE A 166 0.91 -29.56 -14.59
C PHE A 166 1.55 -28.73 -15.71
N THR A 167 2.13 -27.57 -15.39
CA THR A 167 2.89 -26.73 -16.35
C THR A 167 4.40 -26.95 -16.24
N SER A 168 4.84 -28.02 -15.55
CA SER A 168 6.23 -28.19 -15.14
C SER A 168 6.78 -26.96 -14.40
N ASN A 169 5.94 -26.33 -13.58
CA ASN A 169 6.24 -25.13 -12.80
C ASN A 169 6.66 -23.90 -13.64
N ILE A 170 6.28 -23.83 -14.92
CA ILE A 170 6.51 -22.65 -15.77
C ILE A 170 5.57 -21.51 -15.38
N ILE A 171 4.32 -21.85 -15.04
CA ILE A 171 3.30 -20.92 -14.62
C ILE A 171 3.16 -20.98 -13.10
N SER A 172 3.11 -19.82 -12.45
CA SER A 172 2.77 -19.69 -11.03
C SER A 172 1.63 -18.70 -10.85
N VAL A 173 0.77 -18.93 -9.87
CA VAL A 173 -0.42 -18.11 -9.61
C VAL A 173 -0.38 -17.55 -8.20
N HIS A 174 -0.71 -16.28 -8.05
CA HIS A 174 -1.01 -15.67 -6.76
C HIS A 174 -2.43 -15.12 -6.79
N ALA A 175 -3.30 -15.64 -5.93
CA ALA A 175 -4.71 -15.27 -5.94
C ALA A 175 -5.28 -15.26 -4.53
N PHE A 176 -6.15 -14.30 -4.24
CA PHE A 176 -6.85 -14.26 -2.97
C PHE A 176 -8.23 -13.63 -3.12
N TYR A 177 -9.06 -13.92 -2.13
CA TYR A 177 -10.37 -13.36 -1.91
C TYR A 177 -10.45 -12.84 -0.47
N ALA A 178 -11.00 -11.64 -0.28
CA ALA A 178 -11.16 -11.06 1.03
C ALA A 178 -12.50 -10.31 1.18
N HIS A 179 -13.01 -10.35 2.40
CA HIS A 179 -14.14 -9.55 2.85
C HIS A 179 -13.74 -8.82 4.13
N GLY A 180 -14.03 -7.53 4.23
CA GLY A 180 -13.62 -6.69 5.36
C GLY A 180 -14.65 -5.66 5.77
N TRP A 181 -14.34 -4.95 6.84
CA TRP A 181 -15.22 -3.97 7.47
C TRP A 181 -14.51 -2.63 7.52
N PHE A 182 -15.04 -1.65 6.79
CA PHE A 182 -14.54 -0.28 6.88
C PHE A 182 -14.80 0.27 8.28
N ALA A 183 -13.95 1.22 8.69
CA ALA A 183 -14.27 1.96 9.91
C ALA A 183 -15.50 2.84 9.67
N ASN A 184 -16.36 2.90 10.67
CA ASN A 184 -17.47 3.85 10.66
C ASN A 184 -16.93 5.27 10.56
N SER A 185 -17.66 6.11 9.83
CA SER A 185 -17.34 7.52 9.65
C SER A 185 -18.61 8.34 9.67
N ASP A 186 -18.53 9.64 9.92
CA ASP A 186 -19.73 10.48 9.99
C ASP A 186 -20.65 10.31 8.78
N SER A 187 -20.07 10.13 7.59
CA SER A 187 -20.81 10.01 6.35
C SER A 187 -21.41 8.64 6.04
N ILE A 188 -20.77 7.56 6.47
CA ILE A 188 -21.18 6.19 6.14
C ILE A 188 -20.86 5.27 7.31
N GLN A 189 -21.87 4.49 7.70
CA GLN A 189 -21.82 3.51 8.77
C GLN A 189 -21.94 2.11 8.17
N GLN A 190 -21.29 1.12 8.78
CA GLN A 190 -21.48 -0.31 8.46
C GLN A 190 -21.24 -0.69 6.99
N SER A 191 -20.30 -0.01 6.31
CA SER A 191 -19.89 -0.39 4.95
C SER A 191 -18.81 -1.47 4.96
N TYR A 192 -18.77 -2.27 3.89
CA TYR A 192 -17.92 -3.44 3.76
C TYR A 192 -16.88 -3.28 2.64
N LEU A 193 -15.80 -4.03 2.74
CA LEU A 193 -14.81 -4.24 1.70
C LEU A 193 -15.05 -5.60 1.05
N HIS A 194 -15.12 -5.64 -0.28
CA HIS A 194 -14.84 -6.82 -1.08
C HIS A 194 -13.49 -6.61 -1.78
N GLN A 195 -12.62 -7.61 -1.78
CA GLN A 195 -11.36 -7.53 -2.50
C GLN A 195 -10.98 -8.89 -3.07
N LYS A 196 -10.52 -8.92 -4.32
CA LYS A 196 -9.98 -10.11 -4.96
C LYS A 196 -8.77 -9.75 -5.80
N ALA A 197 -7.83 -10.67 -5.89
CA ALA A 197 -6.70 -10.54 -6.78
C ALA A 197 -6.43 -11.84 -7.51
N PHE A 198 -5.94 -11.73 -8.74
CA PHE A 198 -5.45 -12.84 -9.52
C PHE A 198 -4.24 -12.39 -10.35
N TYR A 199 -3.08 -12.96 -10.03
CA TYR A 199 -1.81 -12.72 -10.70
C TYR A 199 -1.25 -14.01 -11.24
N VAL A 200 -0.73 -13.93 -12.46
CA VAL A 200 -0.04 -15.01 -13.15
C VAL A 200 1.39 -14.59 -13.39
N ARG A 201 2.32 -15.48 -13.06
CA ARG A 201 3.74 -15.35 -13.38
C ARG A 201 4.15 -16.44 -14.34
N ILE A 202 4.83 -16.05 -15.41
CA ILE A 202 5.45 -16.93 -16.39
C ILE A 202 6.96 -16.84 -16.22
N GLY A 203 7.56 -17.99 -15.93
CA GLY A 203 9.01 -18.16 -15.85
C GLY A 203 9.45 -18.93 -14.61
N ARG A 204 10.56 -19.66 -14.74
CA ARG A 204 11.13 -20.47 -13.64
C ARG A 204 12.10 -19.65 -12.78
N PRO A 205 12.39 -20.07 -11.54
CA PRO A 205 13.35 -19.36 -10.67
C PRO A 205 14.74 -19.15 -11.30
N ASN A 206 15.18 -20.06 -12.18
CA ASN A 206 16.47 -20.00 -12.87
C ASN A 206 16.43 -19.28 -14.23
N TRP A 207 15.27 -18.83 -14.69
CA TRP A 207 15.18 -18.10 -15.96
C TRP A 207 15.68 -16.67 -15.80
N ARG A 208 16.31 -16.16 -16.88
CA ARG A 208 16.82 -14.79 -16.91
C ARG A 208 15.70 -13.76 -16.91
N VAL A 209 14.54 -14.08 -17.48
CA VAL A 209 13.38 -13.20 -17.58
C VAL A 209 12.17 -13.87 -16.97
N ARG A 210 11.38 -13.11 -16.20
CA ARG A 210 10.06 -13.51 -15.72
C ARG A 210 9.05 -12.42 -16.02
N LEU A 211 7.87 -12.82 -16.47
CA LEU A 211 6.76 -11.92 -16.73
C LEU A 211 5.69 -12.16 -15.67
N THR A 212 5.12 -11.09 -15.13
CA THR A 212 3.99 -11.16 -14.21
C THR A 212 2.90 -10.22 -14.68
N GLY A 213 1.66 -10.70 -14.70
CA GLY A 213 0.49 -9.88 -15.01
C GLY A 213 -0.67 -10.26 -14.11
N GLY A 214 -1.56 -9.33 -13.80
CA GLY A 214 -2.71 -9.65 -12.97
C GLY A 214 -3.63 -8.48 -12.72
N VAL A 215 -4.67 -8.74 -11.94
CA VAL A 215 -5.69 -7.76 -11.59
C VAL A 215 -5.91 -7.79 -10.09
N LEU A 216 -5.94 -6.60 -9.49
CA LEU A 216 -6.47 -6.36 -8.16
C LEU A 216 -7.79 -5.62 -8.32
N HIS A 217 -8.87 -6.17 -7.78
CA HIS A 217 -10.19 -5.54 -7.74
C HIS A 217 -10.63 -5.37 -6.30
N SER A 218 -11.04 -4.16 -5.96
CA SER A 218 -11.61 -3.80 -4.66
C SER A 218 -12.96 -3.15 -4.86
N ALA A 219 -13.87 -3.34 -3.91
CA ALA A 219 -15.14 -2.64 -3.85
C ALA A 219 -15.50 -2.27 -2.42
N GLN A 220 -15.91 -1.03 -2.19
CA GLN A 220 -16.63 -0.64 -0.98
C GLN A 220 -18.13 -0.79 -1.27
N TRP A 221 -18.84 -1.54 -0.44
CA TRP A 221 -20.25 -1.87 -0.68
C TRP A 221 -21.09 -1.88 0.61
N GLY A 222 -22.41 -1.78 0.47
CA GLY A 222 -23.35 -1.68 1.59
C GLY A 222 -23.14 -0.45 2.48
N GLY A 223 -23.85 -0.44 3.60
CA GLY A 223 -23.77 0.61 4.62
C GLY A 223 -24.93 1.60 4.56
N HIS A 224 -24.95 2.46 5.58
CA HIS A 224 -26.04 3.40 5.82
C HIS A 224 -25.50 4.82 6.00
N SER A 225 -26.16 5.80 5.38
CA SER A 225 -25.86 7.22 5.49
C SER A 225 -27.10 8.05 5.76
N ARG A 226 -27.08 8.81 6.85
CA ARG A 226 -28.12 9.80 7.20
C ARG A 226 -28.11 11.06 6.31
N TYR A 227 -27.08 11.23 5.47
CA TYR A 227 -26.90 12.43 4.65
C TYR A 227 -27.17 12.19 3.16
N MET A 228 -27.39 10.94 2.76
CA MET A 228 -27.65 10.61 1.37
C MET A 228 -29.09 10.91 1.00
N THR A 229 -29.25 11.60 -0.13
CA THR A 229 -30.57 11.90 -0.71
C THR A 229 -31.21 10.65 -1.31
N SER A 230 -32.53 10.64 -1.39
CA SER A 230 -33.33 9.51 -1.94
C SER A 230 -32.98 9.10 -3.38
N GLY A 231 -32.32 9.97 -4.15
CA GLY A 231 -31.87 9.68 -5.52
C GLY A 231 -30.62 8.79 -5.62
N VAL A 232 -29.89 8.56 -4.52
CA VAL A 232 -28.65 7.76 -4.50
C VAL A 232 -28.63 6.67 -3.41
N ALA A 233 -29.65 6.63 -2.54
CA ALA A 233 -29.87 5.55 -1.58
C ALA A 233 -31.36 5.46 -1.22
N ARG A 234 -31.82 4.29 -0.78
CA ARG A 234 -33.19 4.10 -0.29
C ARG A 234 -33.21 4.28 1.22
N ASN A 235 -33.82 5.38 1.70
CA ASN A 235 -33.83 5.73 3.13
C ASN A 235 -32.43 5.75 3.76
N GLY A 236 -31.43 6.23 3.02
CA GLY A 236 -30.04 6.24 3.45
C GLY A 236 -29.34 4.87 3.41
N GLN A 237 -30.05 3.78 3.09
CA GLN A 237 -29.50 2.44 2.99
C GLN A 237 -28.98 2.16 1.57
N LEU A 238 -27.77 1.59 1.49
CA LEU A 238 -27.19 1.05 0.27
C LEU A 238 -27.46 -0.46 0.17
N PRO A 239 -27.50 -1.02 -1.06
CA PRO A 239 -27.70 -2.45 -1.28
C PRO A 239 -26.69 -3.30 -0.50
N ASP A 240 -27.18 -4.20 0.36
CA ASP A 240 -26.37 -4.98 1.30
C ASP A 240 -26.82 -6.45 1.46
N SER A 241 -27.75 -6.93 0.63
CA SER A 241 -28.18 -8.32 0.65
C SER A 241 -27.13 -9.26 0.05
N PHE A 242 -27.28 -10.58 0.29
CA PHE A 242 -26.41 -11.57 -0.35
C PHE A 242 -26.51 -11.54 -1.88
N ARG A 243 -27.69 -11.24 -2.44
CA ARG A 243 -27.86 -11.09 -3.90
C ARG A 243 -27.07 -9.88 -4.40
N ASP A 244 -27.14 -8.76 -3.69
CA ASP A 244 -26.40 -7.53 -4.03
C ASP A 244 -24.90 -7.80 -4.00
N TYR A 245 -24.43 -8.56 -3.01
CA TYR A 245 -23.04 -8.99 -2.92
C TYR A 245 -22.56 -9.78 -4.15
N LEU A 246 -23.41 -10.63 -4.76
CA LEU A 246 -23.04 -11.34 -6.00
C LEU A 246 -22.83 -10.37 -7.18
N TYR A 247 -23.63 -9.30 -7.27
CA TYR A 247 -23.40 -8.23 -8.26
C TYR A 247 -22.09 -7.47 -7.96
N VAL A 248 -21.78 -7.20 -6.68
CA VAL A 248 -20.51 -6.57 -6.27
C VAL A 248 -19.30 -7.44 -6.69
N ILE A 249 -19.34 -8.74 -6.42
CA ILE A 249 -18.22 -9.66 -6.77
C ILE A 249 -17.99 -9.69 -8.28
N THR A 250 -19.06 -9.67 -9.07
CA THR A 250 -18.97 -9.76 -10.53
C THR A 250 -18.79 -8.40 -11.21
N ALA A 251 -18.91 -7.31 -10.44
CA ALA A 251 -18.96 -5.93 -10.95
C ALA A 251 -20.02 -5.74 -12.05
N LYS A 252 -21.11 -6.52 -11.98
CA LYS A 252 -22.23 -6.47 -12.93
C LYS A 252 -23.24 -5.42 -12.45
N GLN A 253 -23.87 -4.72 -13.38
CA GLN A 253 -25.06 -3.92 -13.09
C GLN A 253 -26.21 -4.84 -12.65
N PRO A 254 -27.08 -4.37 -11.74
CA PRO A 254 -28.30 -5.11 -11.43
C PRO A 254 -29.19 -5.19 -12.67
N ASP A 255 -30.05 -6.20 -12.72
CA ASP A 255 -30.91 -6.44 -13.89
C ASP A 255 -32.05 -5.41 -13.98
N GLU A 256 -32.46 -4.85 -12.83
CA GLU A 256 -33.47 -3.81 -12.72
C GLU A 256 -32.82 -2.44 -12.56
N LEU A 257 -33.34 -1.43 -13.27
CA LEU A 257 -32.85 -0.06 -13.14
C LEU A 257 -33.04 0.48 -11.71
N GLU A 258 -34.18 0.19 -11.09
CA GLU A 258 -34.56 0.69 -9.77
C GLU A 258 -35.52 -0.29 -9.10
N SER A 259 -35.46 -0.42 -7.77
CA SER A 259 -36.36 -1.27 -6.99
C SER A 259 -36.68 -0.66 -5.62
N ALA A 260 -37.36 -1.40 -4.74
CA ALA A 260 -37.54 -1.00 -3.34
C ALA A 260 -36.22 -0.91 -2.57
N THR A 261 -35.18 -1.64 -2.98
CA THR A 261 -33.89 -1.75 -2.26
C THR A 261 -32.75 -0.97 -2.88
N HIS A 262 -32.90 -0.50 -4.14
CA HIS A 262 -31.87 0.28 -4.83
C HIS A 262 -32.46 1.37 -5.73
N THR A 263 -31.65 2.36 -6.07
CA THR A 263 -32.05 3.54 -6.86
C THR A 263 -31.65 3.40 -8.34
N ALA A 264 -32.18 4.27 -9.21
CA ALA A 264 -31.72 4.35 -10.61
C ALA A 264 -30.22 4.60 -10.74
N PHE A 265 -29.61 5.32 -9.77
CA PHE A 265 -28.16 5.52 -9.72
C PHE A 265 -27.41 4.18 -9.66
N ASP A 266 -27.90 3.25 -8.83
CA ASP A 266 -27.33 1.93 -8.68
C ASP A 266 -27.49 1.07 -9.95
N GLY A 267 -28.65 1.18 -10.62
CA GLY A 267 -28.93 0.47 -11.87
C GLY A 267 -28.08 0.91 -13.04
N ILE A 268 -27.76 2.20 -13.14
CA ILE A 268 -26.91 2.75 -14.21
C ILE A 268 -25.44 2.45 -13.98
N ASN A 269 -24.95 2.52 -12.74
CA ASN A 269 -23.52 2.35 -12.44
C ASN A 269 -23.18 0.89 -12.12
N ARG A 270 -23.55 0.48 -10.91
CA ARG A 270 -23.45 -0.84 -10.24
C ARG A 270 -23.49 -0.61 -8.72
N PHE A 271 -23.72 -1.67 -7.95
CA PHE A 271 -23.68 -1.57 -6.49
C PHE A 271 -22.26 -1.35 -5.97
N GLY A 272 -22.06 -0.28 -5.21
CA GLY A 272 -20.80 -0.02 -4.53
C GLY A 272 -19.80 0.82 -5.33
N ASN A 273 -18.72 1.19 -4.65
CA ASN A 273 -17.57 1.89 -5.22
C ASN A 273 -16.51 0.87 -5.62
N HIS A 274 -16.31 0.64 -6.91
CA HIS A 274 -15.30 -0.29 -7.41
C HIS A 274 -14.06 0.45 -7.87
N LEU A 275 -12.90 -0.16 -7.64
CA LEU A 275 -11.65 0.28 -8.24
C LEU A 275 -10.57 -0.79 -8.12
N GLY A 276 -9.45 -0.57 -8.78
CA GLY A 276 -8.35 -1.50 -8.73
C GLY A 276 -7.22 -1.14 -9.66
N SER A 277 -6.40 -2.14 -9.95
CA SER A 277 -5.36 -2.01 -10.96
C SER A 277 -5.18 -3.28 -11.79
N ILE A 278 -4.83 -3.09 -13.05
CA ILE A 278 -4.33 -4.13 -13.94
C ILE A 278 -2.82 -3.93 -14.01
N ASP A 279 -2.06 -4.88 -13.48
CA ASP A 279 -0.63 -4.72 -13.32
C ASP A 279 0.14 -5.60 -14.30
N PHE A 280 1.26 -5.08 -14.77
CA PHE A 280 2.22 -5.77 -15.62
C PHE A 280 3.63 -5.57 -15.08
N GLY A 281 4.47 -6.60 -15.16
CA GLY A 281 5.85 -6.51 -14.74
C GLY A 281 6.76 -7.49 -15.44
N LEU A 282 7.98 -7.04 -15.66
CA LEU A 282 9.07 -7.81 -16.23
C LEU A 282 10.24 -7.76 -15.25
N GLU A 283 10.67 -8.93 -14.80
CA GLU A 283 11.87 -9.09 -13.99
C GLU A 283 13.00 -9.68 -14.83
N THR A 284 14.20 -9.14 -14.67
CA THR A 284 15.41 -9.68 -15.29
C THR A 284 16.65 -9.50 -14.43
N ARG A 285 17.75 -10.15 -14.80
CA ARG A 285 19.05 -9.97 -14.17
C ARG A 285 20.05 -9.33 -15.14
N LEU A 286 20.64 -8.22 -14.71
CA LEU A 286 21.70 -7.49 -15.41
C LEU A 286 22.97 -7.50 -14.55
N GLY A 287 23.88 -8.45 -14.80
CA GLY A 287 25.09 -8.63 -14.00
C GLY A 287 24.77 -8.96 -12.53
N GLN A 288 25.12 -8.06 -11.61
CA GLN A 288 24.82 -8.16 -10.17
C GLN A 288 23.51 -7.48 -9.76
N TRP A 289 22.74 -6.96 -10.71
CA TRP A 289 21.49 -6.24 -10.45
C TRP A 289 20.28 -7.07 -10.83
N GLN A 290 19.37 -7.26 -9.88
CA GLN A 290 17.99 -7.67 -10.17
C GLN A 290 17.21 -6.43 -10.59
N THR A 291 16.66 -6.48 -11.79
CA THR A 291 15.92 -5.39 -12.42
C THR A 291 14.46 -5.76 -12.53
N MET A 292 13.55 -4.81 -12.28
CA MET A 292 12.13 -4.97 -12.52
C MET A 292 11.54 -3.71 -13.14
N GLY A 293 10.96 -3.84 -14.33
CA GLY A 293 10.06 -2.83 -14.89
C GLY A 293 8.62 -3.22 -14.54
N TYR A 294 7.78 -2.25 -14.18
CA TYR A 294 6.36 -2.49 -13.91
C TYR A 294 5.48 -1.31 -14.31
N TYR A 295 4.21 -1.64 -14.53
CA TYR A 295 3.15 -0.70 -14.83
C TYR A 295 1.87 -1.13 -14.10
N GLN A 296 1.28 -0.22 -13.32
CA GLN A 296 -0.02 -0.42 -12.69
C GLN A 296 -1.03 0.49 -13.39
N HIS A 297 -1.93 -0.12 -14.16
CA HIS A 297 -2.99 0.59 -14.85
C HIS A 297 -4.22 0.73 -13.93
N PRO A 298 -4.69 1.95 -13.61
CA PRO A 298 -5.81 2.17 -12.73
C PRO A 298 -7.14 1.90 -13.45
N PHE A 299 -8.14 1.48 -12.69
CA PHE A 299 -9.54 1.53 -13.14
C PHE A 299 -10.46 1.85 -11.95
N GLU A 300 -11.52 2.61 -12.21
CA GLU A 300 -12.66 2.83 -11.30
C GLU A 300 -13.95 2.19 -11.87
N ASP A 301 -14.02 2.03 -13.20
CA ASP A 301 -15.20 1.57 -13.89
C ASP A 301 -14.86 0.71 -15.12
N LYS A 302 -15.83 0.52 -16.03
CA LYS A 302 -15.63 -0.27 -17.25
C LYS A 302 -14.63 0.40 -18.21
N SER A 303 -14.58 1.73 -18.24
CA SER A 303 -13.70 2.48 -19.14
C SER A 303 -12.22 2.20 -18.85
N GLY A 304 -11.86 2.17 -17.57
CA GLY A 304 -10.50 1.82 -17.11
C GLY A 304 -10.14 0.37 -17.42
N THR A 305 -11.07 -0.58 -17.25
CA THR A 305 -10.79 -1.98 -17.63
C THR A 305 -10.58 -2.17 -19.14
N ALA A 306 -11.09 -1.22 -19.95
CA ALA A 306 -10.92 -1.18 -21.41
C ALA A 306 -9.76 -0.29 -21.86
N PHE A 307 -8.93 0.22 -20.94
CA PHE A 307 -7.76 1.06 -21.21
C PHE A 307 -8.06 2.40 -21.89
N VAL A 308 -9.28 2.92 -21.78
CA VAL A 308 -9.67 4.22 -22.37
C VAL A 308 -8.91 5.38 -21.71
N ASN A 309 -8.60 5.24 -20.42
CA ASN A 309 -7.81 6.15 -19.62
C ASN A 309 -6.28 6.03 -19.84
N PHE A 310 -5.78 5.18 -20.74
CA PHE A 310 -4.35 5.19 -21.06
C PHE A 310 -3.90 6.59 -21.52
N PRO A 311 -2.76 7.14 -21.09
CA PRO A 311 -1.65 6.51 -20.37
C PRO A 311 -1.67 6.74 -18.85
N ASP A 312 -2.83 6.69 -18.20
CA ASP A 312 -2.87 6.77 -16.74
C ASP A 312 -2.30 5.51 -16.09
N GLY A 313 -1.49 5.70 -15.05
CA GLY A 313 -0.95 4.66 -14.19
C GLY A 313 0.38 4.99 -13.52
N LEU A 314 0.86 4.03 -12.74
CA LEU A 314 2.16 4.08 -12.07
C LEU A 314 3.16 3.23 -12.85
N TYR A 315 4.16 3.89 -13.42
CA TYR A 315 5.28 3.27 -14.13
C TYR A 315 6.48 3.20 -13.20
N GLY A 316 7.17 2.07 -13.14
CA GLY A 316 8.32 1.91 -12.26
C GLY A 316 9.46 1.10 -12.86
N LEU A 317 10.68 1.50 -12.50
CA LEU A 317 11.92 0.79 -12.80
C LEU A 317 12.75 0.65 -11.52
N ARG A 318 12.91 -0.60 -11.09
CA ARG A 318 13.66 -0.98 -9.89
C ARG A 318 14.98 -1.65 -10.29
N LEU A 319 16.06 -1.27 -9.60
CA LEU A 319 17.37 -1.89 -9.67
C LEU A 319 17.84 -2.26 -8.25
N GLN A 320 18.06 -3.54 -7.99
CA GLN A 320 18.51 -4.04 -6.70
C GLN A 320 19.80 -4.85 -6.82
N HIS A 321 20.87 -4.38 -6.19
CA HIS A 321 22.19 -4.99 -6.18
C HIS A 321 22.22 -6.22 -5.25
N GLN A 322 22.78 -7.31 -5.76
CA GLN A 322 22.82 -8.62 -5.10
C GLN A 322 24.21 -8.96 -4.51
N GLY A 323 25.21 -8.10 -4.67
CA GLY A 323 26.57 -8.38 -4.23
C GLY A 323 26.84 -8.04 -2.76
N ALA A 324 27.93 -8.58 -2.21
CA ALA A 324 28.37 -8.35 -0.83
C ALA A 324 28.82 -6.90 -0.58
N SER A 325 28.94 -6.51 0.69
CA SER A 325 29.42 -5.16 1.09
C SER A 325 30.91 -5.03 0.86
N SER A 326 31.29 -4.13 -0.04
CA SER A 326 32.68 -3.83 -0.41
C SER A 326 33.29 -2.64 0.36
N GLY A 327 32.62 -2.15 1.41
CA GLY A 327 33.05 -0.97 2.17
C GLY A 327 32.63 0.35 1.49
N GLY A 328 32.76 1.47 2.22
CA GLY A 328 32.38 2.81 1.74
C GLY A 328 30.87 3.08 1.67
N PHE A 329 30.48 4.18 1.04
CA PHE A 329 29.08 4.52 0.77
C PHE A 329 28.56 3.71 -0.43
N GLN A 330 27.44 3.02 -0.27
CA GLN A 330 26.91 2.11 -1.28
C GLN A 330 25.45 2.41 -1.58
N ILE A 331 25.11 2.48 -2.86
CA ILE A 331 23.73 2.41 -3.37
C ILE A 331 23.47 0.94 -3.73
N ARG A 332 22.48 0.33 -3.07
CA ARG A 332 22.11 -1.07 -3.28
C ARG A 332 20.73 -1.23 -3.89
N HIS A 333 19.92 -0.19 -3.82
CA HIS A 333 18.56 -0.20 -4.31
C HIS A 333 18.27 1.17 -4.90
N LEU A 334 17.88 1.20 -6.17
CA LEU A 334 17.42 2.38 -6.87
C LEU A 334 16.03 2.09 -7.43
N LEU A 335 15.14 3.05 -7.27
CA LEU A 335 13.81 3.04 -7.82
C LEU A 335 13.56 4.37 -8.54
N LEU A 336 13.05 4.29 -9.78
CA LEU A 336 12.46 5.40 -10.50
C LEU A 336 10.99 5.09 -10.72
N GLU A 337 10.11 6.05 -10.45
CA GLU A 337 8.69 5.92 -10.77
C GLU A 337 8.15 7.19 -11.41
N PHE A 338 7.13 7.02 -12.25
CA PHE A 338 6.31 8.09 -12.80
C PHE A 338 4.84 7.74 -12.63
N LEU A 339 4.07 8.61 -11.98
CA LEU A 339 2.62 8.51 -11.85
C LEU A 339 1.96 9.52 -12.79
N ASN A 340 0.98 9.06 -13.57
CA ASN A 340 0.11 9.89 -14.39
C ASN A 340 -1.35 9.51 -14.14
N THR A 341 -2.22 10.47 -13.81
CA THR A 341 -3.66 10.24 -13.57
C THR A 341 -4.51 11.30 -14.26
N MET A 342 -4.06 11.74 -15.44
CA MET A 342 -4.55 12.93 -16.12
C MET A 342 -5.76 12.64 -17.02
N SER A 343 -5.80 11.45 -17.62
CA SER A 343 -6.78 11.06 -18.64
C SER A 343 -8.15 10.83 -18.00
N GLN A 344 -8.26 9.91 -17.04
CA GLN A 344 -9.53 9.52 -16.40
C GLN A 344 -10.67 9.32 -17.42
N SER A 345 -10.33 8.66 -18.53
CA SER A 345 -11.21 8.41 -19.68
C SER A 345 -11.80 9.67 -20.34
N GLY A 346 -11.16 10.82 -20.11
CA GLY A 346 -11.54 12.11 -20.67
C GLY A 346 -12.36 12.98 -19.71
N SER A 347 -12.73 14.16 -20.18
CA SER A 347 -13.38 15.18 -19.34
C SER A 347 -14.90 15.25 -19.50
N LEU A 348 -15.51 14.35 -20.25
CA LEU A 348 -16.93 14.36 -20.59
C LEU A 348 -17.58 13.07 -20.12
N VAL A 349 -18.83 13.16 -19.69
CA VAL A 349 -19.71 12.01 -19.43
C VAL A 349 -20.69 11.86 -20.60
N HIS A 350 -21.26 10.68 -20.77
CA HIS A 350 -22.22 10.34 -21.82
C HIS A 350 -21.65 10.45 -23.24
N THR A 351 -20.38 10.09 -23.42
CA THR A 351 -19.66 10.16 -24.71
C THR A 351 -19.86 8.94 -25.62
N GLY A 352 -20.77 8.03 -25.26
CA GLY A 352 -21.08 6.83 -26.03
C GLY A 352 -20.83 5.57 -25.21
N ARG A 353 -19.92 4.70 -25.67
CA ARG A 353 -19.69 3.37 -25.05
C ARG A 353 -19.07 3.45 -23.65
N TYR A 354 -18.25 4.45 -23.40
CA TYR A 354 -17.57 4.68 -22.12
C TYR A 354 -17.72 6.15 -21.74
N ASP A 355 -17.89 6.38 -20.44
CA ASP A 355 -17.89 7.72 -19.84
C ASP A 355 -16.48 8.08 -19.37
N GLY A 356 -16.18 9.37 -19.34
CA GLY A 356 -15.01 9.92 -18.66
C GLY A 356 -15.39 10.60 -17.35
N GLN A 357 -14.49 11.44 -16.82
CA GLN A 357 -14.58 11.98 -15.47
C GLN A 357 -14.69 10.87 -14.41
N ASP A 358 -13.88 9.81 -14.55
CA ASP A 358 -13.81 8.70 -13.58
C ASP A 358 -13.57 9.20 -12.15
N ASP A 359 -12.91 10.36 -12.01
CA ASP A 359 -12.71 11.08 -10.76
C ASP A 359 -12.08 10.20 -9.67
N TYR A 360 -10.91 9.63 -10.00
CA TYR A 360 -10.21 8.60 -9.21
C TYR A 360 -10.29 8.82 -7.69
N PHE A 361 -10.64 7.74 -7.00
CA PHE A 361 -10.90 7.64 -5.55
C PHE A 361 -12.09 8.44 -5.00
N ASN A 362 -12.86 9.16 -5.81
CA ASN A 362 -14.14 9.73 -5.37
C ASN A 362 -15.31 8.83 -5.74
N ASN A 363 -16.40 8.92 -4.98
CA ASN A 363 -17.63 8.21 -5.29
C ASN A 363 -18.87 9.01 -4.87
N PHE A 364 -19.97 8.85 -5.60
CA PHE A 364 -21.22 9.57 -5.36
C PHE A 364 -21.97 9.12 -4.09
N GLN A 365 -21.82 7.86 -3.69
CA GLN A 365 -22.44 7.29 -2.50
C GLN A 365 -21.46 7.29 -1.31
N TYR A 366 -20.19 6.92 -1.54
CA TYR A 366 -19.15 6.93 -0.51
C TYR A 366 -18.38 8.26 -0.52
N ILE A 367 -18.96 9.27 0.12
CA ILE A 367 -18.49 10.67 0.01
C ILE A 367 -17.09 10.93 0.58
N ASN A 368 -16.60 10.05 1.47
CA ASN A 368 -15.24 10.10 1.99
C ASN A 368 -14.17 9.62 0.98
N GLY A 369 -14.60 9.10 -0.17
CA GLY A 369 -13.73 8.51 -1.18
C GLY A 369 -13.03 7.24 -0.69
N TRP A 370 -12.02 6.80 -1.43
CA TRP A 370 -11.22 5.61 -1.14
C TRP A 370 -10.23 5.85 0.02
N THR A 371 -10.80 6.03 1.22
CA THR A 371 -10.08 6.40 2.43
C THR A 371 -10.43 5.52 3.62
N GLN A 372 -9.52 5.45 4.59
CA GLN A 372 -9.70 4.75 5.85
C GLN A 372 -9.06 5.60 6.96
N HIS A 373 -9.84 5.94 7.99
CA HIS A 373 -9.45 6.90 9.04
C HIS A 373 -8.76 8.14 8.47
N GLU A 374 -9.43 8.81 7.53
CA GLU A 374 -8.94 10.06 6.97
C GLU A 374 -7.55 9.94 6.32
N ARG A 375 -7.26 8.81 5.68
CA ARG A 375 -6.08 8.64 4.84
C ARG A 375 -6.47 7.86 3.59
N VAL A 376 -5.91 8.23 2.45
CA VAL A 376 -6.10 7.50 1.20
C VAL A 376 -5.48 6.12 1.32
N ILE A 377 -6.24 5.09 0.95
CA ILE A 377 -5.80 3.68 0.99
C ILE A 377 -4.77 3.40 -0.11
N GLY A 378 -5.04 3.95 -1.29
CA GLY A 378 -4.18 3.91 -2.46
C GLY A 378 -3.01 4.87 -2.41
N THR A 379 -2.51 5.29 -3.57
CA THR A 379 -1.35 6.18 -3.67
C THR A 379 -1.57 7.50 -2.89
N PRO A 380 -0.60 7.94 -2.06
CA PRO A 380 -0.72 9.16 -1.26
C PRO A 380 -0.70 10.45 -2.09
N PHE A 381 -0.41 10.38 -3.39
CA PHE A 381 -0.36 11.54 -4.28
C PHE A 381 -1.73 12.03 -4.73
N LEU A 382 -2.74 11.16 -4.67
CA LEU A 382 -4.14 11.55 -4.81
C LEU A 382 -4.58 12.15 -3.47
N SER A 383 -4.69 13.48 -3.41
CA SER A 383 -4.70 14.21 -2.15
C SER A 383 -6.13 14.53 -1.69
N ARG A 384 -6.38 14.29 -0.40
CA ARG A 384 -7.65 14.68 0.21
C ARG A 384 -7.72 16.19 0.34
N ARG A 385 -8.93 16.72 0.21
CA ARG A 385 -9.24 18.14 0.43
C ARG A 385 -8.68 18.67 1.74
N ALA A 386 -8.87 17.93 2.83
CA ALA A 386 -8.44 18.34 4.17
C ALA A 386 -6.91 18.43 4.33
N ASP A 387 -6.14 17.80 3.44
CA ASP A 387 -4.68 17.82 3.49
C ASP A 387 -4.09 18.97 2.65
N LEU A 388 -4.91 19.63 1.81
CA LEU A 388 -4.50 20.72 0.93
C LEU A 388 -4.52 22.07 1.65
N ARG A 389 -3.69 23.01 1.16
CA ARG A 389 -3.80 24.42 1.55
C ARG A 389 -5.22 24.96 1.33
N PRO A 390 -5.73 25.86 2.19
CA PRO A 390 -7.11 26.37 2.11
C PRO A 390 -7.51 26.86 0.71
N GLU A 391 -6.63 27.60 0.03
CA GLU A 391 -6.83 28.15 -1.32
C GLU A 391 -6.86 27.09 -2.43
N ARG A 392 -6.52 25.83 -2.12
CA ARG A 392 -6.57 24.68 -3.04
C ARG A 392 -7.72 23.73 -2.73
N GLN A 393 -8.50 24.00 -1.69
CA GLN A 393 -9.70 23.22 -1.40
C GLN A 393 -10.80 23.59 -2.40
N ASN A 394 -11.55 22.60 -2.87
CA ASN A 394 -12.71 22.84 -3.75
C ASN A 394 -13.75 23.75 -3.08
N GLU A 395 -14.45 24.53 -3.90
CA GLU A 395 -15.36 25.59 -3.44
C GLU A 395 -16.55 25.03 -2.63
N PRO A 396 -16.95 25.69 -1.52
CA PRO A 396 -18.07 25.26 -0.67
C PRO A 396 -19.43 25.21 -1.36
N ASN A 397 -19.63 26.02 -2.41
CA ASN A 397 -20.93 26.21 -3.06
C ASN A 397 -21.29 25.08 -4.05
N LYS A 398 -20.44 24.07 -4.17
CA LYS A 398 -20.65 22.89 -5.02
C LYS A 398 -20.44 21.61 -4.20
N ARG A 399 -20.78 20.45 -4.77
CA ARG A 399 -20.53 19.16 -4.13
C ARG A 399 -19.05 19.05 -3.73
N ILE A 400 -18.82 18.84 -2.44
CA ILE A 400 -17.48 18.74 -1.86
C ILE A 400 -16.95 17.31 -2.05
N TRP A 401 -15.95 17.13 -2.89
CA TRP A 401 -15.21 15.88 -3.03
C TRP A 401 -14.18 15.71 -1.91
N ALA A 402 -14.08 14.50 -1.36
CA ALA A 402 -13.06 14.15 -0.38
C ALA A 402 -11.67 14.16 -1.00
N ILE A 403 -11.50 13.67 -2.22
CA ILE A 403 -10.24 13.75 -2.98
C ILE A 403 -10.33 14.97 -3.89
N ALA A 404 -9.60 16.03 -3.55
CA ALA A 404 -9.66 17.31 -4.25
C ALA A 404 -8.55 17.47 -5.31
N ASN A 405 -7.55 16.58 -5.29
CA ASN A 405 -6.51 16.55 -6.30
C ASN A 405 -6.27 15.10 -6.71
N ASN A 406 -6.86 14.70 -7.85
CA ASN A 406 -6.70 13.36 -8.40
C ASN A 406 -6.16 13.32 -9.84
N ARG A 407 -5.86 14.49 -10.43
CA ARG A 407 -5.15 14.64 -11.70
C ARG A 407 -3.73 15.08 -11.41
N VAL A 408 -2.80 14.13 -11.47
CA VAL A 408 -1.43 14.30 -11.01
C VAL A 408 -0.45 13.75 -12.04
N GLN A 409 0.64 14.48 -12.24
CA GLN A 409 1.86 13.97 -12.86
C GLN A 409 2.98 14.05 -11.83
N MET A 410 3.64 12.94 -11.53
CA MET A 410 4.64 12.88 -10.46
C MET A 410 5.82 12.01 -10.85
N ALA A 411 7.02 12.56 -10.74
CA ALA A 411 8.26 11.82 -10.86
C ALA A 411 8.82 11.53 -9.46
N HIS A 412 9.28 10.29 -9.24
CA HIS A 412 9.80 9.83 -7.96
C HIS A 412 11.13 9.10 -8.15
N ILE A 413 12.06 9.38 -7.23
CA ILE A 413 13.29 8.62 -7.07
C ILE A 413 13.41 8.14 -5.62
N GLY A 414 13.63 6.84 -5.47
CA GLY A 414 13.93 6.17 -4.22
C GLY A 414 15.33 5.59 -4.27
N LEU A 415 16.13 5.79 -3.23
CA LEU A 415 17.45 5.19 -3.11
C LEU A 415 17.61 4.54 -1.73
N ALA A 416 18.36 3.45 -1.65
CA ALA A 416 18.79 2.89 -0.38
C ALA A 416 20.13 2.16 -0.49
N GLY A 417 20.80 2.06 0.65
CA GLY A 417 21.98 1.23 0.77
C GLY A 417 22.62 1.29 2.14
N THR A 418 23.95 1.16 2.17
CA THR A 418 24.75 0.98 3.39
C THR A 418 25.95 1.90 3.40
N VAL A 419 26.41 2.28 4.59
CA VAL A 419 27.65 3.06 4.78
C VAL A 419 28.67 2.25 5.57
N GLY A 420 29.84 2.06 4.97
CA GLY A 420 31.01 1.47 5.60
C GLY A 420 30.80 0.02 6.08
N ARG A 421 31.67 -0.40 7.01
CA ARG A 421 31.55 -1.67 7.73
C ARG A 421 30.72 -1.54 9.03
N SER A 422 30.30 -0.32 9.38
CA SER A 422 29.55 -0.01 10.61
C SER A 422 28.11 -0.55 10.59
N GLY A 423 27.61 -0.99 9.44
CA GLY A 423 26.25 -1.51 9.31
C GLY A 423 25.16 -0.44 9.29
N ILE A 424 25.53 0.84 9.16
CA ILE A 424 24.57 1.93 8.99
C ILE A 424 23.82 1.72 7.67
N ARG A 425 22.49 1.79 7.74
CA ARG A 425 21.61 1.72 6.57
C ARG A 425 21.02 3.08 6.31
N TRP A 426 20.92 3.45 5.05
CA TRP A 426 20.32 4.71 4.62
C TRP A 426 19.26 4.48 3.56
N GLN A 427 18.25 5.34 3.54
CA GLN A 427 17.22 5.40 2.50
C GLN A 427 16.90 6.86 2.20
N SER A 428 16.50 7.17 0.98
CA SER A 428 15.98 8.48 0.61
C SER A 428 14.84 8.35 -0.39
N ARG A 429 13.92 9.30 -0.35
CA ARG A 429 12.82 9.45 -1.30
C ARG A 429 12.74 10.92 -1.71
N LEU A 430 12.56 11.16 -3.00
CA LEU A 430 12.29 12.48 -3.55
C LEU A 430 11.19 12.37 -4.59
N SER A 431 10.19 13.22 -4.49
CA SER A 431 9.10 13.32 -5.44
C SER A 431 8.86 14.75 -5.85
N VAL A 432 8.62 14.94 -7.14
CA VAL A 432 8.23 16.21 -7.75
C VAL A 432 6.92 15.97 -8.48
N SER A 433 5.87 16.70 -8.09
CA SER A 433 4.54 16.57 -8.70
C SER A 433 4.03 17.89 -9.26
N ARG A 434 3.25 17.76 -10.35
CA ARG A 434 2.35 18.80 -10.87
C ARG A 434 0.93 18.31 -10.66
N ASN A 435 0.13 19.16 -10.05
CA ASN A 435 -1.18 18.83 -9.53
C ASN A 435 -2.22 19.71 -10.24
N PHE A 436 -3.32 19.12 -10.69
CA PHE A 436 -4.28 19.78 -11.58
C PHE A 436 -5.71 19.82 -11.01
N GLY A 437 -5.89 19.39 -9.75
CA GLY A 437 -7.21 19.29 -9.12
C GLY A 437 -7.95 18.05 -9.59
N THR A 438 -9.24 18.18 -9.90
CA THR A 438 -10.04 17.13 -10.52
C THR A 438 -10.58 17.58 -11.89
N HIS A 439 -11.22 16.70 -12.65
CA HIS A 439 -11.87 17.10 -13.90
C HIS A 439 -12.97 18.15 -13.67
N ARG A 440 -13.70 18.02 -12.55
CA ARG A 440 -14.82 18.87 -12.15
C ARG A 440 -14.36 20.19 -11.51
N PHE A 441 -13.28 20.14 -10.74
CA PHE A 441 -12.68 21.29 -10.06
C PHE A 441 -11.19 21.36 -10.38
N ARG A 442 -10.90 21.86 -11.59
CA ARG A 442 -9.53 22.04 -12.06
C ARG A 442 -8.87 23.18 -11.30
N PHE A 443 -7.60 23.03 -10.98
CA PHE A 443 -6.80 24.20 -10.63
C PHE A 443 -6.60 25.08 -11.86
N VAL A 444 -6.61 26.40 -11.65
CA VAL A 444 -6.43 27.40 -12.71
C VAL A 444 -5.10 27.16 -13.44
N GLU A 445 -4.05 26.89 -12.66
CA GLU A 445 -2.73 26.54 -13.17
C GLU A 445 -2.22 25.25 -12.49
N PRO A 446 -1.30 24.50 -13.14
CA PRO A 446 -0.68 23.33 -12.54
C PRO A 446 0.08 23.71 -11.26
N VAL A 447 -0.29 23.11 -10.13
CA VAL A 447 0.26 23.41 -8.81
C VAL A 447 1.49 22.52 -8.55
N PRO A 448 2.71 23.08 -8.42
CA PRO A 448 3.91 22.29 -8.16
C PRO A 448 4.05 21.91 -6.69
N GLN A 449 4.61 20.72 -6.44
CA GLN A 449 5.00 20.27 -5.10
C GLN A 449 6.27 19.42 -5.17
N VAL A 450 7.20 19.68 -4.27
CA VAL A 450 8.37 18.85 -4.00
C VAL A 450 8.24 18.30 -2.59
N SER A 451 8.45 16.99 -2.45
CA SER A 451 8.51 16.30 -1.15
C SER A 451 9.71 15.38 -1.13
N GLY A 452 10.61 15.57 -0.16
CA GLY A 452 11.84 14.79 -0.02
C GLY A 452 12.06 14.32 1.42
N ALA A 453 12.71 13.18 1.59
CA ALA A 453 13.14 12.70 2.90
C ALA A 453 14.35 11.76 2.81
N ALA A 454 15.12 11.71 3.89
CA ALA A 454 16.21 10.77 4.09
C ALA A 454 16.13 10.15 5.49
N TRP A 455 16.35 8.85 5.57
CA TRP A 455 16.35 8.06 6.81
C TRP A 455 17.71 7.39 7.00
N LEU A 456 18.15 7.35 8.25
CA LEU A 456 19.32 6.61 8.69
C LEU A 456 18.92 5.65 9.81
N THR A 457 19.45 4.42 9.74
CA THR A 457 19.34 3.44 10.82
C THR A 457 20.74 3.09 11.30
N TRP A 458 21.03 3.45 12.54
CA TRP A 458 22.30 3.28 13.21
C TRP A 458 22.20 2.07 14.15
N PRO A 459 22.95 0.99 13.91
CA PRO A 459 23.03 -0.11 14.85
C PRO A 459 23.77 0.33 16.12
N LEU A 460 23.12 0.21 17.27
CA LEU A 460 23.70 0.46 18.59
C LEU A 460 24.09 -0.86 19.25
N THR A 461 25.26 -1.39 18.87
CA THR A 461 25.78 -2.64 19.43
C THR A 461 25.99 -2.55 20.93
N TRP A 462 26.44 -1.39 21.42
CA TRP A 462 26.64 -1.09 22.85
C TRP A 462 25.33 -1.07 23.66
N LEU A 463 24.17 -0.92 23.01
CA LEU A 463 22.85 -0.97 23.66
C LEU A 463 22.14 -2.31 23.38
N GLY A 464 22.91 -3.40 23.40
CA GLY A 464 22.43 -4.76 23.17
C GLY A 464 21.78 -4.98 21.80
N GLY A 465 22.28 -4.31 20.75
CA GLY A 465 21.73 -4.44 19.39
C GLY A 465 20.46 -3.63 19.12
N SER A 466 20.26 -2.53 19.84
CA SER A 466 19.19 -1.56 19.54
C SER A 466 19.48 -0.83 18.22
N GLU A 467 18.48 -0.13 17.68
CA GLU A 467 18.62 0.74 16.52
C GLU A 467 18.25 2.18 16.90
N LEU A 468 19.13 3.13 16.62
CA LEU A 468 18.76 4.55 16.55
C LEU A 468 18.32 4.84 15.12
N ARG A 469 17.16 5.45 14.96
CA ARG A 469 16.56 5.80 13.67
C ARG A 469 16.38 7.30 13.62
N THR A 470 16.90 7.92 12.57
CA THR A 470 16.79 9.37 12.37
C THR A 470 16.25 9.64 10.98
N ALA A 471 15.47 10.70 10.84
CA ALA A 471 15.02 11.15 9.53
C ALA A 471 14.96 12.67 9.44
N VAL A 472 15.15 13.17 8.23
CA VAL A 472 14.90 14.55 7.84
C VAL A 472 14.01 14.54 6.61
N ALA A 473 13.11 15.51 6.52
CA ALA A 473 12.17 15.65 5.42
C ALA A 473 11.86 17.11 5.12
N VAL A 474 11.53 17.38 3.87
CA VAL A 474 11.18 18.69 3.35
C VAL A 474 9.95 18.59 2.44
N ASP A 475 9.02 19.50 2.62
CA ASP A 475 7.95 19.82 1.68
C ASP A 475 8.12 21.26 1.22
N GLN A 476 8.16 21.47 -0.10
CA GLN A 476 8.27 22.79 -0.71
C GLN A 476 7.37 22.86 -1.94
N GLY A 477 6.43 23.80 -1.97
CA GLY A 477 5.53 23.98 -3.10
C GLY A 477 4.27 24.76 -2.75
N GLN A 478 3.25 24.58 -3.58
CA GLN A 478 1.99 25.31 -3.48
C GLN A 478 0.78 24.39 -3.21
N LEU A 479 1.01 23.08 -3.06
CA LEU A 479 -0.06 22.11 -2.75
C LEU A 479 -0.25 21.96 -1.23
N TYR A 480 0.86 21.75 -0.52
CA TYR A 480 0.90 21.62 0.95
C TYR A 480 1.63 22.81 1.58
N SER A 481 1.40 23.04 2.87
CA SER A 481 2.21 23.98 3.65
C SER A 481 3.67 23.55 3.63
N ASN A 482 4.57 24.51 3.37
CA ASN A 482 6.01 24.24 3.36
C ASN A 482 6.47 23.86 4.77
N ALA A 483 7.30 22.83 4.87
CA ALA A 483 7.77 22.34 6.16
C ALA A 483 9.13 21.67 5.99
N VAL A 484 10.01 21.89 6.96
CA VAL A 484 11.21 21.07 7.18
C VAL A 484 11.06 20.42 8.55
N GLY A 485 11.24 19.11 8.62
CA GLY A 485 11.09 18.39 9.87
C GLY A 485 11.87 17.09 9.88
N GLY A 486 11.76 16.39 10.99
CA GLY A 486 12.48 15.15 11.20
C GLY A 486 11.96 14.39 12.39
N TRP A 487 12.50 13.19 12.56
CA TRP A 487 12.27 12.42 13.77
C TRP A 487 13.55 11.80 14.29
N ILE A 488 13.50 11.44 15.57
CA ILE A 488 14.47 10.58 16.23
C ILE A 488 13.67 9.46 16.90
N SER A 489 14.13 8.23 16.70
CA SER A 489 13.49 7.04 17.24
C SER A 489 14.53 6.08 17.81
N LEU A 490 14.23 5.51 18.98
CA LEU A 490 14.99 4.44 19.58
C LEU A 490 14.17 3.16 19.53
N ARG A 491 14.68 2.13 18.85
CA ARG A 491 14.02 0.85 18.66
C ARG A 491 14.82 -0.29 19.26
N LYS A 492 14.15 -1.14 20.02
CA LYS A 492 14.69 -2.42 20.51
C LYS A 492 13.91 -3.57 19.88
N VAL A 493 14.62 -4.63 19.50
CA VAL A 493 14.03 -5.86 18.97
C VAL A 493 14.60 -7.05 19.72
N TRP A 494 13.73 -7.94 20.18
CA TRP A 494 14.08 -9.21 20.79
C TRP A 494 13.56 -10.35 19.91
N LYS A 495 14.31 -11.45 19.86
CA LYS A 495 13.90 -12.66 19.14
C LYS A 495 13.95 -13.84 20.09
N THR A 496 12.91 -14.65 20.10
CA THR A 496 12.98 -15.96 20.71
C THR A 496 13.58 -16.94 19.70
N THR A 497 14.58 -17.68 20.14
CA THR A 497 15.12 -18.84 19.43
C THR A 497 14.84 -20.06 20.30
N HIS A 498 13.89 -20.89 19.86
CA HIS A 498 13.66 -22.23 20.38
C HIS A 498 14.04 -23.25 19.31
#